data_AF-A0A496P3B9-F1
#
_entry.id   AF-A0A496P3B9-F1
#
_cell.length_a   1.000
_cell.length_b   1.000
_cell.length_c   1.000
_cell.angle_alpha   90.00
_cell.angle_beta   90.00
_cell.angle_gamma   90.00
#
_symmetry.space_group_name_H-M   'P 1'
#
loop_
_entity.id
_entity.type
_entity.pdbx_description
1 polymer ?
#
loop_
_entity_poly.entity_id
_entity_poly.type
_entity_poly.pdbx_seq_one_letter_code
_entity_poly.pdbx_strand_id
1 'polypeptide(L)'
;MSSNKNALIRYKTIDRCLRNKYKKYTLEDLIEECSEALFEFEGKEAYVSKRTIQLDIQNMRSEKFGYEAPIEVYDRKYYRYSDPEYSIHNIAVNESDLKAMNNAVQILKQFKDFSMFKDLNGVIQKLENTVHSAQQQSIIHLDKNEQLKGLEYIDILYNAILNKKTLGVVYKSFKAREEKKYIVFPQLLKEYNNRWFLICWYGDALLNLA
;
A
#
# COMPACT_ATOMS: atom_id res chain seq x y z
N MET A 1 5.14 -6.57 27.29
CA MET A 1 5.31 -6.16 25.88
C MET A 1 5.73 -7.38 25.09
N SER A 2 5.19 -7.58 23.88
CA SER A 2 5.27 -8.87 23.21
C SER A 2 6.69 -9.18 22.73
N SER A 3 7.19 -10.38 23.03
CA SER A 3 8.52 -10.89 22.64
C SER A 3 8.81 -10.78 21.14
N ASN A 4 7.77 -10.62 20.32
CA ASN A 4 7.85 -10.47 18.87
C ASN A 4 8.51 -9.16 18.41
N LYS A 5 8.30 -8.01 19.08
CA LYS A 5 8.92 -6.74 18.65
C LYS A 5 10.44 -6.81 18.78
N ASN A 6 10.93 -7.32 19.91
CA ASN A 6 12.36 -7.45 20.17
C ASN A 6 13.01 -8.46 19.21
N ALA A 7 12.30 -9.52 18.84
CA ALA A 7 12.77 -10.47 17.83
C ALA A 7 12.98 -9.80 16.47
N LEU A 8 12.04 -8.96 16.02
CA LEU A 8 12.17 -8.24 14.75
C LEU A 8 13.36 -7.27 14.72
N ILE A 9 13.62 -6.57 15.84
CA ILE A 9 14.80 -5.70 15.95
C ILE A 9 16.06 -6.55 15.79
N ARG A 10 16.16 -7.68 16.50
CA ARG A 10 17.32 -8.58 16.40
C ARG A 10 17.48 -9.18 15.00
N TYR A 11 16.40 -9.57 14.32
CA TYR A 11 16.50 -10.10 12.94
C TYR A 11 17.07 -9.06 11.97
N LYS A 12 16.62 -7.80 12.06
CA LYS A 12 17.19 -6.70 11.27
C LYS A 12 18.66 -6.45 11.59
N THR A 13 19.03 -6.52 12.86
CA THR A 13 20.43 -6.36 13.28
C THR A 13 21.30 -7.51 12.75
N ILE A 14 20.88 -8.76 12.90
CA ILE A 14 21.59 -9.93 12.37
C ILE A 14 21.73 -9.81 10.85
N ASP A 15 20.67 -9.42 10.13
CA ASP A 15 20.75 -9.20 8.68
C ASP A 15 21.82 -8.18 8.29
N ARG A 16 21.84 -7.02 8.95
CA ARG A 16 22.87 -5.99 8.75
C ARG A 16 24.27 -6.54 8.99
N CYS A 17 24.47 -7.28 10.08
CA CYS A 17 25.77 -7.86 10.41
C CYS A 17 26.22 -8.87 9.35
N LEU A 18 25.35 -9.81 8.96
CA LEU A 18 25.72 -10.88 8.04
C LEU A 18 25.91 -10.41 6.59
N ARG A 19 25.36 -9.26 6.20
CA ARG A 19 25.61 -8.61 4.90
C ARG A 19 26.91 -7.83 4.84
N ASN A 20 27.51 -7.49 5.97
CA ASN A 20 28.71 -6.67 6.01
C ASN A 20 29.94 -7.49 5.58
N LYS A 21 30.41 -7.27 4.35
CA LYS A 21 31.57 -7.96 3.77
C LYS A 21 32.92 -7.55 4.39
N TYR A 22 32.95 -6.49 5.21
CA TYR A 22 34.19 -5.92 5.76
C TYR A 22 34.49 -6.36 7.21
N LYS A 23 33.53 -6.94 7.93
CA LYS A 23 33.70 -7.43 9.31
C LYS A 23 33.31 -8.91 9.39
N LYS A 24 34.13 -9.73 10.06
CA LYS A 24 33.78 -11.11 10.37
C LYS A 24 33.07 -11.16 11.72
N TYR A 25 31.83 -11.65 11.75
CA TYR A 25 31.03 -11.70 12.98
C TYR A 25 31.08 -13.09 13.62
N THR A 26 31.49 -13.15 14.88
CA THR A 26 31.32 -14.30 15.77
C THR A 26 29.93 -14.27 16.41
N LEU A 27 29.58 -15.34 17.14
CA LEU A 27 28.32 -15.36 17.89
C LEU A 27 28.31 -14.28 18.98
N GLU A 28 29.46 -14.05 19.62
CA GLU A 28 29.66 -13.03 20.64
C GLU A 28 29.46 -11.61 20.05
N ASP A 29 29.98 -11.34 18.85
CA ASP A 29 29.75 -10.07 18.15
C ASP A 29 28.25 -9.86 17.85
N LEU A 30 27.53 -10.90 17.42
CA LEU A 30 26.10 -10.81 17.14
C LEU A 30 25.28 -10.55 18.42
N ILE A 31 25.71 -11.10 19.56
CA ILE A 31 25.11 -10.84 20.86
C ILE A 31 25.28 -9.37 21.23
N GLU A 32 26.49 -8.83 21.09
CA GLU A 32 26.81 -7.43 21.41
C GLU A 32 25.99 -6.48 20.55
N GLU A 33 26.04 -6.64 19.22
CA GLU A 33 25.33 -5.76 18.27
C GLU A 33 23.80 -5.82 18.46
N CYS A 34 23.24 -7.00 18.79
CA CYS A 34 21.82 -7.12 19.08
C CYS A 34 21.43 -6.52 20.44
N SER A 35 22.31 -6.60 21.43
CA SER A 35 22.09 -6.00 22.75
C SER A 35 22.14 -4.48 22.67
N GLU A 36 23.12 -3.94 21.93
CA GLU A 36 23.25 -2.52 21.63
C GLU A 36 22.03 -1.99 20.87
N ALA A 37 21.62 -2.67 19.79
CA ALA A 37 20.42 -2.26 19.04
C ALA A 37 19.17 -2.23 19.94
N LEU A 38 18.95 -3.25 20.77
CA LEU A 38 17.81 -3.24 21.70
C LEU A 38 17.92 -2.11 22.74
N PHE A 39 19.11 -1.81 23.25
CA PHE A 39 19.34 -0.70 24.15
C PHE A 39 18.98 0.64 23.49
N GLU A 40 19.43 0.88 22.26
CA GLU A 40 19.12 2.10 21.51
C GLU A 40 17.60 2.28 21.27
N PHE A 41 16.89 1.21 20.92
CA PHE A 41 15.46 1.27 20.61
C PHE A 41 14.54 1.31 21.84
N GLU A 42 14.93 0.67 22.95
CA GLU A 42 14.08 0.53 24.15
C GLU A 42 14.56 1.37 25.35
N GLY A 43 15.75 1.97 25.28
CA GLY A 43 16.30 2.86 26.32
C GLY A 43 16.60 2.18 27.66
N LYS A 44 16.75 0.86 27.69
CA LYS A 44 17.01 0.06 28.88
C LYS A 44 18.09 -0.96 28.60
N GLU A 45 18.95 -1.23 29.59
CA GLU A 45 19.93 -2.32 29.51
C GLU A 45 19.23 -3.64 29.22
N ALA A 46 19.45 -4.15 28.01
CA ALA A 46 18.84 -5.37 27.51
C ALA A 46 19.95 -6.27 26.96
N TYR A 47 20.60 -7.02 27.85
CA TYR A 47 21.57 -8.03 27.42
C TYR A 47 20.86 -9.22 26.77
N VAL A 48 21.25 -9.55 25.55
CA VAL A 48 20.69 -10.70 24.82
C VAL A 48 21.50 -11.94 25.13
N SER A 49 20.84 -13.00 25.59
CA SER A 49 21.54 -14.26 25.87
C SER A 49 22.02 -14.95 24.59
N LYS A 50 23.12 -15.72 24.70
CA LYS A 50 23.61 -16.61 23.64
C LYS A 50 22.52 -17.52 23.07
N ARG A 51 21.69 -18.11 23.94
CA ARG A 51 20.58 -18.98 23.55
C ARG A 51 19.56 -18.25 22.67
N THR A 52 19.31 -16.97 22.95
CA THR A 52 18.38 -16.15 22.17
C THR A 52 18.88 -15.94 20.75
N ILE A 53 20.14 -15.53 20.56
CA ILE A 53 20.72 -15.35 19.22
C ILE A 53 20.78 -16.66 18.44
N GLN A 54 21.13 -17.77 19.09
CA GLN A 54 21.11 -19.09 18.44
C GLN A 54 19.71 -19.48 17.95
N LEU A 55 18.68 -19.25 18.77
CA LEU A 55 17.29 -19.52 18.40
C LEU A 55 16.83 -18.58 17.28
N ASP A 56 17.26 -17.33 17.29
CA ASP A 56 16.97 -16.36 16.24
C ASP A 56 17.59 -16.76 14.90
N ILE A 57 18.85 -17.18 14.89
CA ILE A 57 19.52 -17.71 13.69
C ILE A 57 18.80 -18.97 13.19
N GLN A 58 18.39 -19.86 14.10
CA GLN A 58 17.61 -21.05 13.73
C GLN A 58 16.27 -20.68 13.10
N ASN A 59 15.56 -19.70 13.67
CA ASN A 59 14.30 -19.20 13.14
C ASN A 59 14.47 -18.53 11.77
N MET A 60 15.53 -17.72 11.59
CA MET A 60 15.84 -17.07 10.32
C MET A 60 16.17 -18.08 9.21
N ARG A 61 16.83 -19.19 9.55
CA ARG A 61 17.07 -20.31 8.60
C ARG A 61 15.80 -21.09 8.24
N SER A 62 14.80 -21.07 9.11
CA SER A 62 13.58 -21.88 8.93
C SER A 62 12.56 -21.22 8.00
N GLU A 63 11.69 -22.04 7.42
CA GLU A 63 10.52 -21.60 6.63
C GLU A 63 9.46 -20.86 7.46
N LYS A 64 9.54 -20.92 8.81
CA LYS A 64 8.50 -20.44 9.73
C LYS A 64 8.10 -18.97 9.51
N PHE A 65 9.04 -18.14 9.08
CA PHE A 65 8.83 -16.72 8.81
C PHE A 65 9.04 -16.37 7.33
N GLY A 66 9.20 -17.37 6.47
CA GLY A 66 9.48 -17.21 5.04
C GLY A 66 10.83 -16.58 4.74
N TYR A 67 11.77 -16.54 5.69
CA TYR A 67 13.11 -16.00 5.44
C TYR A 67 14.02 -17.00 4.75
N GLU A 68 14.05 -18.25 5.22
CA GLU A 68 14.92 -19.29 4.65
C GLU A 68 16.37 -18.81 4.46
N ALA A 69 16.84 -18.03 5.44
CA ALA A 69 18.07 -17.28 5.31
C ALA A 69 19.28 -18.22 5.14
N PRO A 70 20.13 -18.02 4.13
CA PRO A 70 21.25 -18.90 3.82
C PRO A 70 22.45 -18.61 4.74
N ILE A 71 22.21 -18.64 6.06
CA ILE A 71 23.23 -18.36 7.08
C ILE A 71 24.14 -19.57 7.21
N GLU A 72 25.43 -19.41 6.94
CA GLU A 72 26.44 -20.45 7.15
C GLU A 72 27.45 -20.06 8.23
N VAL A 73 28.10 -21.08 8.80
CA VAL A 73 29.24 -20.90 9.72
C VAL A 73 30.50 -21.33 9.00
N TYR A 74 31.47 -20.43 8.91
CA TYR A 74 32.78 -20.70 8.30
C TYR A 74 33.91 -20.45 9.30
N ASP A 75 35.10 -21.00 9.02
CA ASP A 75 36.25 -21.05 9.93
C ASP A 75 35.87 -21.47 11.37
N ARG A 76 34.86 -22.35 11.48
CA ARG A 76 34.28 -22.91 12.73
C ARG A 76 33.60 -21.92 13.67
N LYS A 77 33.63 -20.60 13.42
CA LYS A 77 33.12 -19.61 14.38
C LYS A 77 32.47 -18.36 13.78
N TYR A 78 32.70 -18.06 12.51
CA TYR A 78 32.18 -16.84 11.90
C TYR A 78 30.88 -17.12 11.14
N TYR A 79 29.93 -16.18 11.23
CA TYR A 79 28.64 -16.25 10.56
C TYR A 79 28.63 -15.32 9.35
N ARG A 80 28.01 -15.75 8.26
CA ARG A 80 27.71 -14.93 7.07
C ARG A 80 26.51 -15.50 6.32
N TYR A 81 25.97 -14.74 5.37
CA TYR A 81 25.15 -15.32 4.32
C TYR A 81 26.04 -16.00 3.26
N SER A 82 25.66 -17.19 2.81
CA SER A 82 26.34 -17.87 1.69
C SER A 82 25.99 -17.22 0.34
N ASP A 83 24.80 -16.63 0.22
CA ASP A 83 24.44 -15.69 -0.85
C ASP A 83 24.74 -14.24 -0.42
N PRO A 84 25.71 -13.55 -1.05
CA PRO A 84 26.09 -12.18 -0.71
C PRO A 84 25.02 -11.12 -0.99
N GLU A 85 24.03 -11.42 -1.85
CA GLU A 85 22.96 -10.49 -2.23
C GLU A 85 21.67 -10.70 -1.42
N TYR A 86 21.64 -11.75 -0.60
CA TYR A 86 20.53 -12.03 0.29
C TYR A 86 20.34 -10.93 1.35
N SER A 87 19.07 -10.62 1.64
CA SER A 87 18.65 -9.85 2.81
C SER A 87 17.23 -10.26 3.20
N ILE A 88 16.94 -10.31 4.50
CA ILE A 88 15.56 -10.52 4.98
C ILE A 88 14.59 -9.42 4.51
N HIS A 89 15.12 -8.27 4.08
CA HIS A 89 14.32 -7.19 3.50
C HIS A 89 13.84 -7.48 2.08
N ASN A 90 14.57 -8.30 1.32
CA ASN A 90 14.21 -8.64 -0.07
C ASN A 90 13.02 -9.61 -0.12
N ILE A 91 12.78 -10.36 0.95
CA ILE A 91 11.67 -11.32 1.05
C ILE A 91 10.40 -10.68 1.62
N ALA A 92 10.47 -9.44 2.07
CA ALA A 92 9.32 -8.74 2.66
C ALA A 92 8.20 -8.43 1.64
N VAL A 93 8.36 -8.79 0.37
CA VAL A 93 7.27 -8.79 -0.61
C VAL A 93 7.18 -10.19 -1.22
N ASN A 94 6.31 -11.03 -0.66
CA ASN A 94 6.05 -12.35 -1.21
C ASN A 94 5.55 -12.19 -2.67
N GLU A 95 5.82 -13.14 -3.56
CA GLU A 95 5.33 -13.05 -4.96
C GLU A 95 3.80 -12.91 -5.01
N SER A 96 3.10 -13.52 -4.05
CA SER A 96 1.65 -13.33 -3.86
C SER A 96 1.26 -11.89 -3.58
N ASP A 97 2.07 -11.19 -2.78
CA ASP A 97 1.84 -9.81 -2.35
C ASP A 97 2.18 -8.85 -3.49
N LEU A 98 3.28 -9.10 -4.22
CA LEU A 98 3.60 -8.39 -5.47
C LEU A 98 2.48 -8.56 -6.50
N LYS A 99 1.95 -9.77 -6.65
CA LYS A 99 0.84 -10.05 -7.57
C LYS A 99 -0.46 -9.37 -7.12
N ALA A 100 -0.77 -9.38 -5.83
CA ALA A 100 -1.92 -8.67 -5.27
C ALA A 100 -1.79 -7.15 -5.45
N MET A 101 -0.61 -6.58 -5.20
CA MET A 101 -0.30 -5.18 -5.45
C MET A 101 -0.44 -4.82 -6.93
N ASN A 102 0.12 -5.63 -7.83
CA ASN A 102 -0.04 -5.45 -9.27
C ASN A 102 -1.50 -5.47 -9.71
N ASN A 103 -2.29 -6.42 -9.20
CA ASN A 103 -3.72 -6.49 -9.49
C ASN A 103 -4.46 -5.24 -8.97
N ALA A 104 -4.15 -4.78 -7.76
CA ALA A 104 -4.73 -3.57 -7.19
C ALA A 104 -4.39 -2.32 -8.02
N VAL A 105 -3.13 -2.19 -8.47
CA VAL A 105 -2.69 -1.10 -9.35
C VAL A 105 -3.43 -1.14 -10.69
N GLN A 106 -3.61 -2.33 -11.30
CA GLN A 106 -4.36 -2.48 -12.54
C GLN A 106 -5.83 -2.07 -12.40
N ILE A 107 -6.46 -2.37 -11.25
CA ILE A 107 -7.82 -1.92 -10.96
C ILE A 107 -7.84 -0.39 -10.79
N LEU A 108 -6.91 0.20 -10.04
CA LEU A 108 -6.83 1.65 -9.85
C LEU A 108 -6.61 2.41 -11.16
N LYS A 109 -5.83 1.85 -12.10
CA LYS A 109 -5.64 2.41 -13.44
C LYS A 109 -6.93 2.54 -14.24
N GLN A 110 -7.94 1.72 -13.96
CA GLN A 110 -9.23 1.86 -14.63
C GLN A 110 -9.95 3.15 -14.23
N PHE A 111 -9.60 3.75 -13.08
CA PHE A 111 -10.18 4.99 -12.56
C PHE A 111 -9.36 6.25 -12.87
N LYS A 112 -8.19 6.15 -13.50
CA LYS A 112 -7.28 7.28 -13.77
C LYS A 112 -7.89 8.40 -14.63
N ASP A 113 -8.93 8.07 -15.40
CA ASP A 113 -9.60 8.99 -16.32
C ASP A 113 -10.70 9.83 -15.63
N PHE A 114 -11.06 9.51 -14.37
CA PHE A 114 -11.88 10.42 -13.58
C PHE A 114 -11.01 11.56 -13.05
N SER A 115 -11.36 12.79 -13.42
CA SER A 115 -10.67 14.02 -13.02
C SER A 115 -10.51 14.17 -11.50
N MET A 116 -11.45 13.63 -10.71
CA MET A 116 -11.41 13.57 -9.25
C MET A 116 -10.23 12.75 -8.68
N PHE A 117 -9.68 11.80 -9.45
CA PHE A 117 -8.56 10.96 -9.01
C PHE A 117 -7.20 11.42 -9.55
N LYS A 118 -7.10 12.65 -10.07
CA LYS A 118 -5.81 13.23 -10.51
C LYS A 118 -4.75 13.22 -9.40
N ASP A 119 -5.15 13.42 -8.15
CA ASP A 119 -4.25 13.38 -6.99
C ASP A 119 -3.75 11.95 -6.69
N LEU A 120 -4.53 10.92 -7.06
CA LEU A 120 -4.12 9.51 -6.91
C LEU A 120 -3.11 9.08 -7.98
N ASN A 121 -3.03 9.76 -9.13
CA ASN A 121 -2.05 9.42 -10.18
C ASN A 121 -0.61 9.46 -9.66
N GLY A 122 -0.28 10.41 -8.78
CA GLY A 122 1.05 10.48 -8.16
C GLY A 122 1.33 9.31 -7.22
N VAL A 123 0.32 8.79 -6.53
CA VAL A 123 0.44 7.60 -5.67
C VAL A 123 0.56 6.34 -6.52
N ILE A 124 -0.24 6.23 -7.59
CA ILE A 124 -0.18 5.13 -8.55
C ILE A 124 1.21 5.05 -9.18
N GLN A 125 1.79 6.16 -9.63
CA GLN A 125 3.15 6.19 -10.19
C GLN A 125 4.22 5.76 -9.18
N LYS A 126 4.10 6.16 -7.90
CA LYS A 126 5.02 5.71 -6.85
C LYS A 126 4.92 4.20 -6.62
N LEU A 127 3.71 3.65 -6.61
CA LEU A 127 3.48 2.22 -6.50
C LEU A 127 4.04 1.46 -7.71
N GLU A 128 3.85 1.98 -8.92
CA GLU A 128 4.45 1.42 -10.15
C GLU A 128 5.97 1.40 -10.09
N ASN A 129 6.61 2.47 -9.59
CA ASN A 129 8.07 2.50 -9.47
C ASN A 129 8.61 1.51 -8.43
N THR A 130 7.80 1.18 -7.43
CA THR A 130 8.18 0.24 -6.36
C THR A 130 8.07 -1.20 -6.85
N VAL A 131 7.13 -1.47 -7.76
CA VAL A 131 6.89 -2.80 -8.31
C VAL A 131 7.57 -2.88 -9.68
N HIS A 132 8.71 -3.57 -9.80
CA HIS A 132 9.40 -3.82 -11.08
C HIS A 132 8.55 -4.72 -12.00
N SER A 133 7.42 -4.23 -12.50
CA SER A 133 6.54 -4.98 -13.40
C SER A 133 6.72 -4.49 -14.82
N ALA A 134 7.28 -5.38 -15.64
CA ALA A 134 7.19 -5.32 -17.09
C ALA A 134 5.74 -5.01 -17.47
N GLN A 135 5.56 -4.16 -18.50
CA GLN A 135 4.25 -3.73 -19.01
C GLN A 135 3.35 -4.94 -19.31
N GLN A 136 2.57 -5.38 -18.33
CA GLN A 136 1.55 -6.40 -18.52
C GLN A 136 0.28 -5.73 -19.05
N GLN A 137 -0.21 -6.25 -20.17
CA GLN A 137 -1.50 -5.90 -20.75
C GLN A 137 -2.59 -6.09 -19.69
N SER A 138 -3.43 -5.07 -19.50
CA SER A 138 -4.52 -5.13 -18.53
C SER A 138 -5.54 -6.20 -18.96
N ILE A 139 -5.71 -7.24 -18.15
CA ILE A 139 -6.67 -8.34 -18.40
C ILE A 139 -8.09 -7.90 -18.01
N ILE A 140 -8.21 -6.98 -17.05
CA ILE A 140 -9.48 -6.42 -16.59
C ILE A 140 -9.75 -5.15 -17.38
N HIS A 141 -10.83 -5.13 -18.15
CA HIS A 141 -11.34 -3.92 -18.81
C HIS A 141 -12.66 -3.54 -18.16
N LEU A 142 -12.70 -2.39 -17.48
CA LEU A 142 -13.97 -1.82 -17.04
C LEU A 142 -14.59 -1.09 -18.21
N ASP A 143 -15.88 -1.32 -18.41
CA ASP A 143 -16.63 -0.69 -19.49
C ASP A 143 -16.69 0.83 -19.23
N LYS A 144 -16.22 1.63 -20.18
CA LYS A 144 -16.13 3.10 -20.06
C LYS A 144 -16.99 3.74 -21.11
N ASN A 145 -17.84 4.67 -20.68
CA ASN A 145 -18.53 5.57 -21.59
C ASN A 145 -17.83 6.92 -21.59
N GLU A 146 -16.68 7.02 -22.26
CA GLU A 146 -15.92 8.27 -22.39
C GLU A 146 -16.71 9.36 -23.14
N GLN A 147 -17.76 8.97 -23.88
CA GLN A 147 -18.66 9.88 -24.59
C GLN A 147 -19.87 10.29 -23.76
N LEU A 148 -19.92 9.93 -22.48
CA LEU A 148 -21.01 10.34 -21.59
C LEU A 148 -20.96 11.85 -21.39
N LYS A 149 -21.94 12.55 -21.97
CA LYS A 149 -22.11 14.00 -21.79
C LYS A 149 -22.38 14.30 -20.32
N GLY A 150 -21.73 15.32 -19.77
CA GLY A 150 -21.92 15.76 -18.39
C GLY A 150 -20.87 15.27 -17.40
N LEU A 151 -19.89 14.47 -17.84
CA LEU A 151 -18.73 14.09 -17.01
C LEU A 151 -17.93 15.32 -16.57
N GLU A 152 -17.94 16.39 -17.35
CA GLU A 152 -17.31 17.68 -17.01
C GLU A 152 -17.89 18.34 -15.75
N TYR A 153 -19.12 18.00 -15.35
CA TYR A 153 -19.75 18.55 -14.15
C TYR A 153 -19.40 17.77 -12.88
N ILE A 154 -18.82 16.57 -12.99
CA ILE A 154 -18.54 15.69 -11.86
C ILE A 154 -17.67 16.37 -10.81
N ASP A 155 -16.62 17.07 -11.23
CA ASP A 155 -15.74 17.81 -10.31
C ASP A 155 -16.48 18.93 -9.58
N ILE A 156 -17.38 19.64 -10.28
CA ILE A 156 -18.18 20.73 -9.70
C ILE A 156 -19.14 20.16 -8.65
N LEU A 157 -19.85 19.08 -9.00
CA LEU A 157 -20.79 18.41 -8.10
C LEU A 157 -20.08 17.84 -6.87
N TYR A 158 -18.95 17.17 -7.06
CA TYR A 158 -18.13 16.63 -5.98
C TYR A 158 -17.67 17.73 -5.03
N ASN A 159 -17.08 18.81 -5.56
CA ASN A 159 -16.62 19.92 -4.73
C ASN A 159 -17.78 20.58 -3.99
N ALA A 160 -18.97 20.66 -4.57
CA ALA A 160 -20.15 21.19 -3.89
C ALA A 160 -20.60 20.28 -2.74
N ILE A 161 -20.61 18.96 -2.91
CA ILE A 161 -20.91 18.00 -1.84
C ILE A 161 -19.86 18.12 -0.73
N LEU A 162 -18.58 18.07 -1.08
CA LEU A 162 -17.46 18.12 -0.14
C LEU A 162 -17.48 19.40 0.71
N ASN A 163 -17.73 20.55 0.08
CA ASN A 163 -17.77 21.84 0.75
C ASN A 163 -19.16 22.23 1.27
N LYS A 164 -20.14 21.31 1.20
CA LYS A 164 -21.55 21.53 1.61
C LYS A 164 -22.16 22.80 1.00
N LYS A 165 -21.86 23.07 -0.27
CA LYS A 165 -22.39 24.22 -1.01
C LYS A 165 -23.66 23.86 -1.76
N THR A 166 -24.63 24.77 -1.77
CA THR A 166 -25.83 24.65 -2.59
C THR A 166 -25.51 24.85 -4.07
N LEU A 167 -26.30 24.22 -4.94
CA LEU A 167 -26.13 24.29 -6.38
C LEU A 167 -27.40 24.82 -7.04
N GLY A 168 -27.24 25.81 -7.92
CA GLY A 168 -28.25 26.17 -8.91
C GLY A 168 -28.09 25.27 -10.13
N VAL A 169 -29.04 24.37 -10.36
CA VAL A 169 -28.99 23.37 -11.44
C VAL A 169 -30.09 23.65 -12.45
N VAL A 170 -29.74 23.73 -13.72
CA VAL A 170 -30.70 23.68 -14.83
C VAL A 170 -30.76 22.24 -15.30
N TYR A 171 -31.90 21.59 -15.13
CA TYR A 171 -32.07 20.16 -15.37
C TYR A 171 -33.19 19.87 -16.36
N LYS A 172 -32.90 19.02 -17.34
CA LYS A 172 -33.86 18.50 -18.32
C LYS A 172 -33.80 16.99 -18.33
N SER A 173 -34.85 16.33 -17.84
CA SER A 173 -34.94 14.88 -17.94
C SER A 173 -35.23 14.45 -19.38
N PHE A 174 -34.90 13.21 -19.73
CA PHE A 174 -35.14 12.64 -21.06
C PHE A 174 -36.61 12.69 -21.51
N LYS A 175 -37.56 12.71 -20.57
CA LYS A 175 -39.00 12.77 -20.85
C LYS A 175 -39.56 14.20 -20.84
N ALA A 176 -38.80 15.17 -20.31
CA ALA A 176 -39.27 16.53 -20.15
C ALA A 176 -39.15 17.33 -21.46
N ARG A 177 -40.21 18.06 -21.81
CA ARG A 177 -40.19 18.99 -22.94
C ARG A 177 -39.36 20.24 -22.64
N GLU A 178 -39.41 20.71 -21.40
CA GLU A 178 -38.75 21.95 -20.95
C GLU A 178 -37.74 21.69 -19.83
N GLU A 179 -36.76 22.60 -19.74
CA GLU A 179 -35.75 22.61 -18.69
C GLU A 179 -36.30 23.26 -17.43
N LYS A 180 -35.96 22.70 -16.26
CA LYS A 180 -36.37 23.24 -14.96
C LYS A 180 -35.15 23.68 -14.18
N LYS A 181 -35.28 24.80 -13.46
CA LYS A 181 -34.24 25.32 -12.58
C LYS A 181 -34.52 24.90 -11.14
N TYR A 182 -33.50 24.35 -10.47
CA TYR A 182 -33.56 23.92 -9.09
C TYR A 182 -32.43 24.57 -8.30
N ILE A 183 -32.69 24.89 -7.03
CA ILE A 183 -31.65 25.17 -6.03
C ILE A 183 -31.62 23.96 -5.12
N VAL A 184 -30.58 23.14 -5.24
CA VAL A 184 -30.49 21.84 -4.56
C VAL A 184 -29.37 21.80 -3.54
N PHE A 185 -29.55 20.94 -2.54
CA PHE A 185 -28.54 20.60 -1.54
C PHE A 185 -27.94 19.24 -1.90
N PRO A 186 -26.80 19.20 -2.61
CA PRO A 186 -26.22 17.95 -3.10
C PRO A 186 -25.73 17.08 -1.93
N GLN A 187 -26.01 15.77 -1.97
CA GLN A 187 -25.69 14.84 -0.87
C GLN A 187 -24.74 13.73 -1.32
N LEU A 188 -24.98 13.14 -2.49
CA LEU A 188 -24.21 11.99 -2.96
C LEU A 188 -24.12 12.01 -4.48
N LEU A 189 -22.94 11.68 -4.98
CA LEU A 189 -22.71 11.35 -6.37
C LEU A 189 -22.69 9.81 -6.49
N LYS A 190 -23.63 9.24 -7.21
CA LYS A 190 -23.80 7.79 -7.36
C LYS A 190 -23.52 7.38 -8.80
N GLU A 191 -22.64 6.41 -8.98
CA GLU A 191 -22.46 5.72 -10.26
C GLU A 191 -23.42 4.52 -10.32
N TYR A 192 -24.08 4.35 -11.47
CA TYR A 192 -24.89 3.17 -11.77
C TYR A 192 -24.97 2.95 -13.29
N ASN A 193 -24.50 1.79 -13.75
CA ASN A 193 -24.54 1.37 -15.15
C ASN A 193 -23.83 2.35 -16.11
N ASN A 194 -22.61 2.75 -15.73
CA ASN A 194 -21.74 3.71 -16.42
C ASN A 194 -22.38 5.10 -16.58
N ARG A 195 -23.23 5.49 -15.61
CA ARG A 195 -23.90 6.79 -15.56
C ARG A 195 -23.82 7.36 -14.16
N TRP A 196 -23.63 8.66 -14.08
CA TRP A 196 -23.57 9.37 -12.82
C TRP A 196 -24.90 10.01 -12.49
N PHE A 197 -25.22 9.99 -11.20
CA PHE A 197 -26.47 10.49 -10.67
C PHE A 197 -26.17 11.36 -9.45
N LEU A 198 -26.72 12.56 -9.41
CA LEU A 198 -26.70 13.43 -8.26
C LEU A 198 -27.94 13.18 -7.40
N ILE A 199 -27.72 12.67 -6.19
CA ILE A 199 -28.75 12.60 -5.16
C ILE A 199 -28.67 13.89 -4.34
N CYS A 200 -29.78 14.62 -4.27
CA CYS A 200 -29.83 15.93 -3.63
C CYS A 200 -31.21 16.22 -3.02
N TRP A 201 -31.24 17.07 -1.99
CA TRP A 201 -32.50 17.60 -1.47
C TRP A 201 -32.93 18.85 -2.24
N TYR A 202 -34.22 18.96 -2.52
CA TYR A 202 -34.88 20.15 -3.03
C TYR A 202 -36.10 20.43 -2.16
N GLY A 203 -36.00 21.41 -1.25
CA GLY A 203 -36.93 21.52 -0.13
C GLY A 203 -36.91 20.23 0.70
N ASP A 204 -38.10 19.67 0.98
CA ASP A 204 -38.26 18.41 1.72
C ASP A 204 -38.27 17.16 0.81
N ALA A 205 -38.04 17.32 -0.49
CA ALA A 205 -38.05 16.22 -1.45
C ALA A 205 -36.63 15.76 -1.81
N LEU A 206 -36.42 14.45 -1.86
CA LEU A 206 -35.19 13.84 -2.36
C LEU A 206 -35.28 13.67 -3.89
N LEU A 207 -34.34 14.27 -4.61
CA LEU A 207 -34.23 14.15 -6.06
C LEU A 207 -33.04 13.28 -6.46
N ASN A 208 -33.18 12.59 -7.58
CA ASN A 208 -32.14 11.82 -8.25
C ASN A 208 -31.99 12.34 -9.68
N LEU A 209 -30.98 13.18 -9.90
CA LEU A 209 -30.74 13.86 -11.17
C LEU A 209 -29.66 13.10 -11.94
N ALA A 210 -30.02 12.61 -13.14
CA ALA A 210 -29.12 11.89 -14.05
C ALA A 210 -28.29 12.81 -14.95
#